data_AF-A0A661H939-F1
#
_entry.id   AF-A0A661H939-F1
#
_cell.length_a   1.000
_cell.length_b   1.000
_cell.length_c   1.000
_cell.angle_alpha   90.00
_cell.angle_beta   90.00
_cell.angle_gamma   90.00
#
_symmetry.space_group_name_H-M   'P 1'
#
loop_
_entity.id
_entity.type
_entity.pdbx_description
1 polymer ?
#
loop_
_entity_poly.entity_id
_entity_poly.type
_entity_poly.pdbx_seq_one_letter_code
_entity_poly.pdbx_strand_id
1 'polypeptide(L)' 'MFEFSENSQDLQARLSAFMDEHIYPNEHVYAKQLNLAKSRYAPIPLMDELKHKARADGLWNLFVPPAHAGFSEF' A
#
# COMPACT_ATOMS: atom_id res chain seq x y z
N MET A 1 22.43 21.48 1.91
CA MET A 1 21.57 20.47 1.26
C MET A 1 20.71 19.86 2.37
N PHE A 2 19.41 19.70 2.17
CA PHE A 2 18.53 19.09 3.17
C PHE A 2 18.57 17.58 3.00
N GLU A 3 18.69 16.83 4.10
CA GLU A 3 18.61 15.37 4.09
C GLU A 3 17.45 14.89 4.96
N PHE A 4 16.79 13.84 4.50
CA PHE A 4 15.75 13.16 5.28
C PHE A 4 16.38 12.36 6.42
N SER A 5 15.60 12.09 7.47
CA SER A 5 16.03 11.19 8.54
C SER A 5 16.22 9.77 8.03
N GLU A 6 17.06 8.98 8.72
CA GLU A 6 17.29 7.56 8.41
C GLU A 6 15.96 6.78 8.31
N ASN A 7 15.05 7.01 9.26
CA ASN A 7 13.71 6.38 9.23
C ASN A 7 12.91 6.71 7.97
N SER A 8 13.02 7.94 7.47
CA SER A 8 12.31 8.35 6.25
C SER A 8 12.95 7.72 5.02
N GLN A 9 14.28 7.58 5.00
CA GLN A 9 14.99 6.91 3.91
C GLN A 9 14.67 5.41 3.86
N ASP A 10 14.63 4.73 5.02
CA ASP A 10 14.21 3.31 5.11
C ASP A 10 12.78 3.10 4.59
N LEU A 11 11.84 3.93 5.05
CA LEU A 11 10.45 3.86 4.58
C LEU A 11 10.32 4.11 3.08
N GLN A 12 11.07 5.06 2.53
CA GLN A 12 11.08 5.31 1.08
C GLN A 12 11.60 4.10 0.31
N ALA A 13 12.71 3.50 0.75
CA ALA A 13 13.29 2.33 0.08
C ALA A 13 12.32 1.14 0.07
N ARG A 14 11.69 0.84 1.22
CA ARG A 14 10.70 -0.23 1.36
C ARG A 14 9.45 0.03 0.52
N LEU A 15 8.94 1.27 0.53
CA LEU A 15 7.79 1.66 -0.28
C LEU A 15 8.10 1.50 -1.77
N SER A 16 9.25 2.00 -2.24
CA SER A 16 9.65 1.87 -3.64
C SER A 16 9.73 0.41 -4.08
N ALA A 17 10.39 -0.45 -3.29
CA ALA A 17 10.46 -1.88 -3.58
C ALA A 17 9.07 -2.52 -3.63
N PHE A 18 8.19 -2.22 -2.67
CA PHE A 18 6.81 -2.72 -2.65
C PHE A 18 6.02 -2.28 -3.89
N MET A 19 6.19 -1.03 -4.33
CA MET A 19 5.52 -0.52 -5.53
C MET A 19 5.97 -1.28 -6.78
N ASP A 20 7.28 -1.47 -6.95
CA ASP A 20 7.88 -2.18 -8.08
C ASP A 20 7.50 -3.67 -8.10
N GLU A 21 7.48 -4.33 -6.95
CA GLU A 21 7.22 -5.77 -6.85
C GLU A 21 5.73 -6.12 -6.87
N HIS A 22 4.86 -5.25 -6.35
CA HIS A 22 3.47 -5.59 -6.08
C HIS A 22 2.44 -4.64 -6.68
N ILE A 23 2.71 -3.35 -6.82
CA ILE A 23 1.69 -2.41 -7.31
C ILE A 23 1.74 -2.29 -8.83
N TYR A 24 2.86 -1.84 -9.40
CA TYR A 24 2.96 -1.59 -10.84
C TYR A 24 2.68 -2.84 -11.69
N PRO A 25 3.17 -4.05 -11.35
CA PRO A 25 2.84 -5.25 -12.13
C PRO A 25 1.34 -5.61 -12.09
N ASN A 26 0.63 -5.22 -11.04
CA ASN A 26 -0.78 -5.57 -10.83
C ASN A 26 -1.77 -4.50 -11.33
N GLU A 27 -1.31 -3.34 -11.81
CA GLU A 27 -2.19 -2.29 -12.35
C GLU A 27 -3.08 -2.80 -13.49
N HIS A 28 -2.51 -3.57 -14.42
CA HIS A 28 -3.26 -4.14 -15.54
C HIS A 28 -4.29 -5.19 -15.06
N VAL A 29 -3.92 -6.01 -14.08
CA VAL A 29 -4.82 -7.02 -13.49
C VAL A 29 -5.98 -6.34 -12.77
N TYR A 30 -5.69 -5.29 -11.99
CA TYR A 30 -6.70 -4.49 -11.31
C TYR A 30 -7.69 -3.87 -12.31
N ALA A 31 -7.18 -3.23 -13.38
CA ALA A 31 -8.02 -2.64 -14.42
C ALA A 31 -8.91 -3.70 -15.10
N LYS A 32 -8.36 -4.89 -15.39
CA LYS A 32 -9.14 -6.00 -15.96
C LYS A 32 -10.23 -6.49 -15.01
N GLN A 33 -9.91 -6.69 -13.72
CA GLN A 33 -10.89 -7.13 -12.72
C GLN A 33 -12.00 -6.10 -12.53
N LEU A 34 -11.66 -4.80 -12.53
CA LEU A 34 -12.64 -3.71 -12.42
C LEU A 34 -13.59 -3.68 -13.63
N ASN A 35 -13.09 -3.87 -14.84
CA ASN A 35 -13.92 -3.90 -16.05
C ASN A 35 -14.84 -5.12 -16.15
N LEU A 36 -14.43 -6.25 -15.56
CA LEU A 36 -15.22 -7.49 -15.53
C LEU A 36 -16.17 -7.57 -14.32
N ALA A 37 -16.06 -6.63 -13.39
CA ALA A 37 -16.87 -6.62 -12.18
C ALA A 37 -18.36 -6.37 -12.50
N LYS A 38 -19.24 -6.95 -11.69
CA LYS A 38 -20.71 -6.74 -11.79
C LYS A 38 -21.11 -5.27 -11.65
N SER A 39 -20.28 -4.47 -10.98
CA SER A 39 -20.47 -3.04 -10.75
C SER A 39 -19.11 -2.41 -10.45
N ARG A 40 -18.97 -1.11 -10.75
CA ARG A 40 -17.78 -0.30 -10.41
C ARG A 40 -17.46 -0.24 -8.91
N TYR A 41 -18.40 -0.63 -8.05
CA TYR A 41 -18.24 -0.67 -6.60
C TYR A 41 -18.04 -2.08 -6.04
N ALA A 42 -17.94 -3.09 -6.91
CA ALA A 42 -17.73 -4.45 -6.45
C ALA A 42 -16.35 -4.59 -5.78
N PRO A 43 -16.22 -5.47 -4.77
CA PRO A 43 -14.93 -5.77 -4.16
C PRO A 43 -14.00 -6.41 -5.20
N ILE A 44 -12.74 -5.99 -5.18
CA ILE A 44 -11.68 -6.50 -6.05
C ILE A 44 -10.72 -7.32 -5.18
N PRO A 45 -10.72 -8.67 -5.26
CA PRO A 45 -9.94 -9.52 -4.36
C PRO A 45 -8.45 -9.19 -4.31
N LEU A 46 -7.87 -8.81 -5.47
CA LEU A 46 -6.48 -8.38 -5.57
C LEU A 46 -6.17 -7.21 -4.63
N MET A 47 -7.12 -6.30 -4.41
CA MET A 47 -6.91 -5.15 -3.54
C MET A 47 -6.74 -5.59 -2.07
N ASP A 48 -7.49 -6.59 -1.63
CA ASP A 48 -7.40 -7.10 -0.26
C ASP A 48 -6.10 -7.88 -0.06
N GLU A 49 -5.67 -8.66 -1.05
CA GLU A 49 -4.35 -9.33 -1.02
C GLU A 49 -3.20 -8.33 -0.90
N LEU A 50 -3.21 -7.26 -1.71
CA LEU A 50 -2.17 -6.22 -1.68
C LEU A 50 -2.15 -5.46 -0.35
N LYS A 51 -3.32 -5.16 0.24
CA LYS A 51 -3.41 -4.54 1.57
C LYS A 51 -2.82 -5.41 2.66
N HIS A 52 -3.07 -6.72 2.63
CA HIS A 52 -2.49 -7.65 3.61
C HIS A 52 -0.96 -7.69 3.51
N LYS A 53 -0.41 -7.69 2.30
CA LYS A 53 1.05 -7.61 2.09
C LYS A 53 1.62 -6.30 2.62
N ALA A 54 1.00 -5.17 2.28
CA ALA A 54 1.46 -3.85 2.77
C ALA A 54 1.46 -3.78 4.31
N ARG A 55 0.46 -4.36 4.97
CA ARG A 55 0.42 -4.48 6.44
C ARG A 55 1.55 -5.34 6.99
N ALA A 56 1.79 -6.51 6.40
CA ALA A 56 2.88 -7.42 6.80
C ALA A 56 4.26 -6.75 6.65
N ASP A 57 4.41 -5.93 5.62
CA ASP A 57 5.65 -5.20 5.34
C ASP A 57 5.74 -3.86 6.10
N GLY A 58 4.82 -3.57 7.03
CA GLY A 58 4.82 -2.34 7.84
C GLY A 58 4.56 -1.05 7.04
N LEU A 59 4.04 -1.15 5.82
CA LEU A 59 3.68 -0.04 4.93
C LEU A 59 2.20 0.35 5.12
N TRP A 60 1.73 0.37 6.36
CA TRP A 60 0.33 0.64 6.69
C TRP A 60 0.19 1.90 7.54
N ASN A 61 -0.85 2.70 7.27
CA ASN A 61 -1.15 3.92 8.01
C ASN A 61 0.04 4.89 8.13
N LEU A 62 0.91 4.97 7.12
CA LEU A 62 2.11 5.83 7.12
C LEU A 62 1.83 7.33 7.28
N PHE A 63 0.58 7.75 7.07
CA PHE A 63 0.12 9.13 7.27
C PHE A 63 -0.32 9.43 8.71
N VAL A 64 -0.43 8.41 9.57
CA VAL A 64 -0.85 8.54 10.97
C VAL A 64 0.39 8.85 11.82
N PRO A 65 0.42 9.98 12.54
CA PRO A 65 1.52 10.26 13.46
C PRO A 65 1.58 9.21 14.57
N PRO A 66 2.79 8.88 15.10
CA PRO A 66 2.94 7.88 16.16
C PRO A 66 2.06 8.14 17.39
N ALA A 67 1.81 9.41 17.73
CA ALA A 67 0.93 9.80 18.84
C ALA A 67 -0.53 9.34 18.67
N HIS A 68 -0.95 9.04 17.45
CA HIS A 68 -2.31 8.60 17.11
C HIS A 68 -2.36 7.13 16.68
N ALA A 69 -1.26 6.38 16.82
CA ALA A 69 -1.18 4.99 16.35
C ALA A 69 -2.27 4.10 16.97
N GLY A 70 -2.65 4.34 18.24
CA GLY A 70 -3.71 3.59 18.92
C GLY A 70 -5.12 3.73 18.31
N PHE A 71 -5.35 4.72 17.45
CA PHE A 71 -6.61 4.86 16.69
C PHE A 71 -6.57 4.15 15.33
N SER A 72 -5.45 3.50 15.01
CA SER A 72 -5.14 2.99 13.68
C SER A 72 -4.88 1.47 13.66
N GLU A 73 -5.12 0.79 14.79
CA GLU A 73 -4.93 -0.67 14.95
C GLU A 73 -6.00 -1.55 14.25
N PHE A 74 -6.68 -1.02 13.23
CA PHE A 74 -7.70 -1.72 12.44
C PHE A 74 -7.19 -2.11 11.05
#